data_AF-A0A7K4FAW2-F1
#
_entry.id   AF-A0A7K4FAW2-F1
#
_cell.length_a   1.000
_cell.length_b   1.000
_cell.length_c   1.000
_cell.angle_alpha   90.00
_cell.angle_beta   90.00
_cell.angle_gamma   90.00
#
_symmetry.space_group_name_H-M   'P 1'
#
loop_
_entity.id
_entity.type
_entity.pdbx_description
1 polymer ?
#
loop_
_entity_poly.entity_id
_entity_poly.type
_entity_poly.pdbx_seq_one_letter_code
_entity_poly.pdbx_strand_id
1 'polypeptide(L)'
;MKMRVTAFLAFALLSVSILSYGVNGSVFADNHNLLPVNTSSNIDIVANGANVIISGNLKDYDPLSPSAGAVTYVVKSPENNLVTIGQLIPDSDGTFEFSFIAGGQLWKLSGDYIVETKYGGNTSELILDYVGGELVVDTPEPEPEPEPEPEPEPEPE
;
A
#
# COMPACT_ATOMS: atom_id res chain seq x y z
N MET A 1 26.25 41.43 21.28
CA MET A 1 24.83 41.43 20.85
C MET A 1 24.04 40.60 21.87
N LYS A 2 23.40 41.23 22.86
CA LYS A 2 22.55 40.52 23.84
C LYS A 2 21.22 40.23 23.14
N MET A 3 20.98 38.99 22.70
CA MET A 3 19.62 38.59 22.38
C MET A 3 18.79 38.78 23.65
N ARG A 4 17.81 39.67 23.60
CA ARG A 4 16.85 39.85 24.68
C ARG A 4 16.21 38.49 24.90
N VAL A 5 16.15 38.01 26.13
CA VAL A 5 15.65 36.67 26.52
C VAL A 5 14.35 36.29 25.77
N THR A 6 13.53 37.28 25.44
CA THR A 6 12.34 37.20 24.60
C THR A 6 12.57 36.59 23.20
N ALA A 7 13.64 36.93 22.50
CA ALA A 7 13.95 36.39 21.17
C ALA A 7 14.38 34.92 21.25
N PHE A 8 15.10 34.54 22.30
CA PHE A 8 15.44 33.13 22.57
C PHE A 8 14.17 32.32 22.90
N LEU A 9 13.28 32.89 23.70
CA LEU A 9 12.00 32.26 24.05
C LEU A 9 11.09 32.09 22.82
N ALA A 10 11.04 33.07 21.92
CA ALA A 10 10.28 32.99 20.68
C ALA A 10 10.81 31.88 19.74
N PHE A 11 12.14 31.76 19.61
CA PHE A 11 12.74 30.67 18.82
C PHE A 11 12.52 29.29 19.44
N ALA A 12 12.55 29.18 20.78
CA ALA A 12 12.26 27.95 21.49
C ALA A 12 10.79 27.51 21.31
N LEU A 13 9.84 28.45 21.41
CA LEU A 13 8.42 28.13 21.18
C LEU A 13 8.14 27.77 19.72
N LEU A 14 8.77 28.47 18.76
CA LEU A 14 8.66 28.16 17.34
C LEU A 14 9.18 26.75 17.01
N SER A 15 10.34 26.38 17.55
CA SER A 15 10.91 25.04 17.33
C SER A 15 10.05 23.91 17.92
N VAL A 16 9.50 24.09 19.12
CA VAL A 16 8.56 23.12 19.72
C VAL A 16 7.28 22.98 18.87
N SER A 17 6.79 24.08 18.30
CA SER A 17 5.60 24.01 17.43
C SER A 17 5.86 23.23 16.14
N ILE A 18 7.02 23.40 15.49
CA ILE A 18 7.37 22.67 14.26
C ILE A 18 7.54 21.17 14.52
N LEU A 19 8.09 20.79 15.69
CA LEU A 19 8.20 19.38 16.11
C LEU A 19 6.84 18.73 16.41
N SER A 20 5.82 19.52 16.76
CA SER A 20 4.47 19.01 17.02
C SER A 20 3.66 18.72 15.75
N TYR A 21 4.10 19.18 14.57
CA TYR A 21 3.42 18.96 13.29
C TYR A 21 4.07 17.85 12.43
N GLY A 22 4.84 16.95 13.06
CA GLY A 22 5.63 15.94 12.35
C GLY A 22 5.26 14.47 12.60
N VAL A 23 4.22 14.16 13.37
CA VAL A 23 3.76 12.78 13.57
C VAL A 23 2.44 12.57 12.83
N ASN A 24 2.52 12.56 11.50
CA ASN A 24 1.52 11.89 10.68
C ASN A 24 1.96 10.43 10.53
N GLY A 25 1.88 9.67 11.62
CA GLY A 25 1.75 8.23 11.55
C GLY A 25 0.26 7.94 11.57
N SER A 26 -0.28 7.40 10.49
CA SER A 26 -1.65 6.90 10.39
C SER A 26 -1.93 5.94 11.55
N VAL A 27 -2.63 6.39 12.59
CA VAL A 27 -3.22 5.52 13.61
C VAL A 27 -4.73 5.57 13.44
N PHE A 28 -5.20 4.84 12.44
CA PHE A 28 -6.58 4.38 12.40
C PHE A 28 -6.59 2.92 12.81
N ALA A 29 -7.12 2.62 14.00
CA ALA A 29 -7.69 1.32 14.31
C ALA A 29 -8.70 1.50 15.44
N ASP A 30 -9.90 1.96 15.06
CA ASP A 30 -11.10 1.82 15.86
C ASP A 30 -11.34 0.30 16.05
N ASN A 31 -11.11 -0.21 17.26
CA ASN A 31 -10.94 -1.63 17.55
C ASN A 31 -12.26 -2.45 17.51
N HIS A 32 -13.29 -1.92 16.86
CA HIS A 32 -14.65 -2.45 16.86
C HIS A 32 -15.04 -3.17 15.56
N ASN A 33 -14.17 -3.18 14.52
CA ASN A 33 -14.47 -3.81 13.24
C ASN A 33 -13.23 -4.43 12.57
N LEU A 34 -12.52 -5.32 13.27
CA LEU A 34 -11.47 -6.13 12.63
C LEU A 34 -12.09 -6.93 11.48
N LEU A 35 -11.53 -6.75 10.27
CA LEU A 35 -11.91 -7.52 9.09
C LEU A 35 -11.80 -9.03 9.40
N PRO A 36 -12.61 -9.90 8.77
CA PRO A 36 -12.54 -11.35 8.97
C PRO A 36 -11.16 -11.95 8.65
N VAL A 37 -10.37 -11.24 7.85
CA VAL A 37 -8.96 -11.51 7.57
C VAL A 37 -8.16 -10.29 8.01
N ASN A 38 -7.22 -10.45 8.93
CA ASN A 38 -6.29 -9.39 9.32
C ASN A 38 -4.87 -9.80 8.95
N THR A 39 -4.09 -8.85 8.42
CA THR A 39 -2.70 -9.07 8.02
C THR A 39 -1.81 -7.91 8.46
N SER A 40 -0.53 -8.22 8.62
CA SER A 40 0.54 -7.26 8.89
C SER A 40 1.84 -7.77 8.28
N SER A 41 2.75 -6.86 7.92
CA SER A 41 4.09 -7.20 7.47
C SER A 41 5.12 -7.04 8.58
N ASN A 42 6.25 -7.73 8.44
CA ASN A 42 7.43 -7.51 9.27
C ASN A 42 8.19 -6.20 8.95
N ILE A 43 7.95 -5.61 7.77
CA ILE A 43 8.59 -4.39 7.26
C ILE A 43 7.58 -3.54 6.49
N ASP A 44 7.66 -2.21 6.67
CA ASP A 44 6.78 -1.25 5.98
C ASP A 44 7.42 -0.74 4.67
N ILE A 45 8.73 -0.50 4.68
CA ILE A 45 9.52 -0.06 3.54
C ILE A 45 10.38 -1.22 3.04
N VAL A 46 10.21 -1.58 1.77
CA VAL A 46 10.74 -2.80 1.17
C VAL A 46 11.84 -2.46 0.15
N ALA A 47 13.04 -2.98 0.37
CA ALA A 47 14.15 -2.86 -0.56
C ALA A 47 14.21 -4.03 -1.55
N ASN A 48 14.95 -3.85 -2.66
CA ASN A 48 15.20 -4.94 -3.61
C ASN A 48 15.90 -6.12 -2.93
N GLY A 49 15.35 -7.33 -3.10
CA GLY A 49 15.84 -8.55 -2.50
C GLY A 49 15.43 -8.77 -1.04
N ALA A 50 14.62 -7.88 -0.45
CA ALA A 50 14.11 -8.06 0.90
C ALA A 50 13.20 -9.29 0.99
N ASN A 51 13.29 -10.02 2.10
CA ASN A 51 12.33 -11.07 2.43
C ASN A 51 11.17 -10.45 3.21
N VAL A 52 10.02 -10.34 2.56
CA VAL A 52 8.77 -9.85 3.17
C VAL A 52 8.07 -11.03 3.81
N ILE A 53 7.69 -10.90 5.06
CA ILE A 53 6.92 -11.87 5.83
C ILE A 53 5.59 -11.22 6.19
N ILE A 54 4.50 -11.86 5.78
CA ILE A 54 3.14 -11.44 6.10
C ILE A 54 2.56 -12.43 7.10
N SER A 55 2.19 -11.91 8.27
CA SER A 55 1.49 -12.68 9.31
C SER A 55 0.03 -12.21 9.37
N GLY A 56 -0.88 -13.15 9.61
CA GLY A 56 -2.29 -12.83 9.73
C GLY A 56 -3.08 -13.79 10.59
N ASN A 57 -4.33 -13.41 10.85
CA ASN A 57 -5.29 -14.21 11.59
C ASN A 57 -6.67 -14.14 10.93
N LEU A 58 -7.34 -15.29 10.93
CA LEU A 58 -8.72 -15.45 10.51
C LEU A 58 -9.63 -15.40 11.73
N LYS A 59 -10.57 -14.45 11.74
CA LYS A 59 -11.56 -14.35 12.79
C LYS A 59 -12.53 -15.53 12.72
N ASP A 60 -12.80 -16.14 13.87
CA ASP A 60 -13.76 -17.25 14.03
C ASP A 60 -13.47 -18.45 13.10
N TYR A 61 -12.19 -18.71 12.81
CA TYR A 61 -11.78 -19.85 11.99
C TYR A 61 -12.09 -21.18 12.69
N ASP A 62 -12.74 -22.09 11.95
CA ASP A 62 -12.98 -23.46 12.35
C ASP A 62 -12.41 -24.41 11.28
N PRO A 63 -11.32 -25.16 11.56
CA PRO A 63 -10.72 -26.09 10.61
C PRO A 63 -11.62 -27.29 10.27
N LEU A 64 -12.66 -27.55 11.08
CA LEU A 64 -13.62 -28.63 10.85
C LEU A 64 -14.83 -28.18 10.04
N SER A 65 -14.98 -26.88 9.79
CA SER A 65 -16.07 -26.36 8.96
C SER A 65 -15.97 -26.88 7.53
N PRO A 66 -17.09 -27.25 6.88
CA PRO A 66 -17.10 -27.58 5.45
C PRO A 66 -16.66 -26.41 4.54
N SER A 67 -16.68 -25.18 5.06
CA SER A 67 -16.18 -23.98 4.37
C SER A 67 -14.72 -23.66 4.67
N ALA A 68 -14.03 -24.47 5.50
CA ALA A 68 -12.61 -24.31 5.77
C ALA A 68 -11.82 -24.52 4.47
N GLY A 69 -10.88 -23.62 4.19
CA GLY A 69 -10.12 -23.64 2.95
C GLY A 69 -8.72 -23.05 3.09
N ALA A 70 -8.08 -22.84 1.94
CA ALA A 70 -6.78 -22.18 1.88
C ALA A 70 -6.93 -20.65 1.93
N VAL A 71 -6.00 -19.99 2.60
CA VAL A 71 -5.73 -18.56 2.43
C VAL A 71 -4.99 -18.38 1.12
N THR A 72 -5.44 -17.45 0.29
CA THR A 72 -4.78 -17.06 -0.98
C THR A 72 -4.19 -15.68 -0.82
N TYR A 73 -2.95 -15.47 -1.25
CA TYR A 73 -2.37 -14.14 -1.31
C TYR A 73 -2.00 -13.77 -2.75
N VAL A 74 -2.19 -12.50 -3.10
CA VAL A 74 -1.82 -11.91 -4.39
C VAL A 74 -1.07 -10.63 -4.13
N VAL A 75 0.13 -10.51 -4.71
CA VAL A 75 0.92 -9.28 -4.69
C VAL A 75 0.79 -8.61 -6.04
N LYS A 76 0.45 -7.32 -6.06
CA LYS A 76 0.31 -6.51 -7.25
C LYS A 76 1.27 -5.33 -7.24
N SER A 77 1.78 -4.97 -8.42
CA SER A 77 2.63 -3.80 -8.62
C SER A 77 1.82 -2.49 -8.51
N PRO A 78 2.50 -1.32 -8.46
CA PRO A 78 1.83 -0.02 -8.53
C PRO A 78 0.90 0.13 -9.74
N GLU A 79 1.27 -0.45 -10.89
CA GLU A 79 0.43 -0.49 -12.09
C GLU A 79 -0.63 -1.62 -12.10
N ASN A 80 -0.94 -2.20 -10.93
CA ASN A 80 -1.93 -3.28 -10.76
C ASN A 80 -1.62 -4.58 -11.54
N ASN A 81 -0.37 -4.78 -11.98
CA ASN A 81 0.08 -6.04 -12.56
C ASN A 81 0.30 -7.10 -11.48
N LEU A 82 0.01 -8.37 -11.78
CA LEU A 82 0.28 -9.48 -10.86
C LEU A 82 1.77 -9.77 -10.77
N VAL A 83 2.30 -9.75 -9.54
CA VAL A 83 3.72 -9.97 -9.23
C VAL A 83 3.93 -11.33 -8.60
N THR A 84 3.06 -11.74 -7.68
CA THR A 84 3.14 -13.02 -7.00
C THR A 84 1.74 -13.49 -6.61
N ILE A 85 1.53 -14.81 -6.62
CA ILE A 85 0.34 -15.45 -6.08
C ILE A 85 0.74 -16.72 -5.35
N GLY A 86 0.08 -17.01 -4.24
CA GLY A 86 0.27 -18.27 -3.53
C GLY A 86 -0.92 -18.63 -2.66
N GLN A 87 -0.91 -19.86 -2.15
CA GLN A 87 -1.95 -20.40 -1.29
C GLN A 87 -1.31 -21.21 -0.15
N LEU A 88 -1.95 -21.17 1.02
CA LEU A 88 -1.54 -21.93 2.19
C LEU A 88 -2.77 -22.31 3.03
N ILE A 89 -2.67 -23.39 3.80
CA ILE A 89 -3.69 -23.76 4.77
C ILE A 89 -3.33 -23.09 6.10
N PRO A 90 -4.24 -22.29 6.69
CA PRO A 90 -3.99 -21.67 7.99
C PRO A 90 -3.90 -22.74 9.09
N ASP A 91 -3.27 -22.38 10.20
CA ASP A 91 -3.20 -23.22 11.39
C ASP A 91 -4.59 -23.40 12.04
N SER A 92 -4.72 -24.39 12.93
CA SER A 92 -6.00 -24.74 13.56
C SER A 92 -6.63 -23.61 14.39
N ASP A 93 -5.84 -22.64 14.83
CA ASP A 93 -6.27 -21.44 15.54
C ASP A 93 -6.55 -20.23 14.61
N GLY A 94 -6.47 -20.45 13.30
CA GLY A 94 -6.71 -19.45 12.27
C GLY A 94 -5.52 -18.54 11.99
N THR A 95 -4.35 -18.74 12.60
CA THR A 95 -3.15 -17.99 12.23
C THR A 95 -2.57 -18.48 10.91
N PHE A 96 -1.87 -17.60 10.20
CA PHE A 96 -1.11 -17.98 9.02
C PHE A 96 0.08 -17.05 8.81
N GLU A 97 1.06 -17.56 8.09
CA GLU A 97 2.23 -16.81 7.66
C GLU A 97 2.64 -17.23 6.25
N PHE A 98 3.04 -16.25 5.43
CA PHE A 98 3.73 -16.51 4.18
C PHE A 98 4.85 -15.49 3.95
N SER A 99 5.80 -15.85 3.09
CA SER A 99 6.90 -14.98 2.73
C SER A 99 7.18 -14.98 1.24
N PHE A 100 7.72 -13.87 0.75
CA PHE A 100 8.20 -13.75 -0.63
C PHE A 100 9.39 -12.79 -0.68
N ILE A 101 10.23 -12.98 -1.71
CA ILE A 101 11.35 -12.07 -1.97
C ILE A 101 10.84 -10.93 -2.86
N ALA A 102 11.01 -9.70 -2.38
CA ALA A 102 10.70 -8.48 -3.13
C ALA A 102 11.81 -8.18 -4.15
N GLY A 103 11.81 -8.92 -5.26
CA GLY A 103 12.82 -8.80 -6.30
C GLY A 103 12.59 -9.73 -7.49
N GLY A 104 13.39 -9.55 -8.53
CA GLY A 104 13.28 -10.32 -9.78
C GLY A 104 12.54 -9.57 -10.89
N GLN A 105 12.22 -10.28 -11.98
CA GLN A 105 11.83 -9.65 -13.25
C GLN A 105 10.50 -8.87 -13.19
N LEU A 106 9.65 -9.17 -12.21
CA LEU A 106 8.33 -8.54 -12.01
C LEU A 106 8.37 -7.35 -11.03
N TRP A 107 9.47 -7.17 -10.29
CA TRP A 107 9.67 -6.07 -9.33
C TRP A 107 10.43 -4.92 -9.98
N LYS A 108 9.79 -4.26 -10.94
CA LYS A 108 10.43 -3.25 -11.81
C LYS A 108 10.30 -1.82 -11.30
N LEU A 109 9.19 -1.49 -10.67
CA LEU A 109 8.82 -0.12 -10.31
C LEU A 109 8.93 0.07 -8.81
N SER A 110 9.37 1.25 -8.39
CA SER A 110 9.25 1.70 -7.00
C SER A 110 7.86 2.29 -6.77
N GLY A 111 7.30 2.11 -5.57
CA GLY A 111 5.99 2.63 -5.17
C GLY A 111 5.18 1.61 -4.39
N ASP A 112 3.87 1.84 -4.32
CA ASP A 112 2.94 1.06 -3.51
C ASP A 112 2.62 -0.30 -4.17
N TYR A 113 3.10 -1.37 -3.56
CA TYR A 113 2.68 -2.73 -3.89
C TYR A 113 1.53 -3.14 -2.97
N ILE A 114 0.49 -3.76 -3.55
CA ILE A 114 -0.69 -4.19 -2.80
C ILE A 114 -0.63 -5.70 -2.59
N VAL A 115 -0.67 -6.14 -1.33
CA VAL A 115 -0.82 -7.53 -0.93
C VAL A 115 -2.28 -7.79 -0.56
N GLU A 116 -3.01 -8.43 -1.46
CA GLU A 116 -4.37 -8.91 -1.21
C GLU A 116 -4.32 -10.30 -0.57
N THR A 117 -4.85 -10.44 0.64
CA THR A 117 -5.01 -11.73 1.33
C THR A 117 -6.49 -12.10 1.39
N LYS A 118 -6.83 -13.28 0.86
CA LYS A 118 -8.20 -13.73 0.62
C LYS A 118 -8.48 -15.02 1.37
N TYR A 119 -9.64 -15.07 2.01
CA TYR A 119 -10.15 -16.29 2.64
C TYR A 119 -11.69 -16.31 2.54
N GLY A 120 -12.21 -17.36 1.89
CA GLY A 120 -13.63 -17.41 1.53
C GLY A 120 -14.03 -16.21 0.66
N GLY A 121 -15.06 -15.47 1.09
CA GLY A 121 -15.51 -14.23 0.44
C GLY A 121 -14.85 -12.95 0.94
N ASN A 122 -13.89 -13.03 1.85
CA ASN A 122 -13.27 -11.87 2.50
C ASN A 122 -11.89 -11.57 1.92
N THR A 123 -11.56 -10.28 1.82
CA THR A 123 -10.26 -9.78 1.36
C THR A 123 -9.72 -8.78 2.38
N SER A 124 -8.42 -8.86 2.65
CA SER A 124 -7.64 -7.86 3.37
C SER A 124 -6.56 -7.33 2.44
N GLU A 125 -6.31 -6.03 2.48
CA GLU A 125 -5.28 -5.37 1.68
C GLU A 125 -4.22 -4.78 2.60
N LEU A 126 -2.96 -5.05 2.28
CA LEU A 126 -1.80 -4.46 2.92
C LEU A 126 -0.95 -3.76 1.85
N ILE A 127 -0.53 -2.54 2.13
CA ILE A 127 0.32 -1.75 1.23
C ILE A 127 1.77 -1.87 1.69
N LEU A 128 2.67 -2.10 0.74
CA LEU A 128 4.13 -2.14 0.94
C LEU A 128 4.77 -1.04 0.09
N ASP A 129 5.53 -0.15 0.71
CA ASP A 129 6.31 0.88 0.00
C ASP A 129 7.62 0.27 -0.51
N TYR A 130 7.66 -0.07 -1.80
CA TYR A 130 8.85 -0.67 -2.41
C TYR A 130 9.75 0.39 -3.04
N VAL A 131 11.01 0.45 -2.60
CA VAL A 131 12.00 1.47 -3.01
C VAL A 131 13.14 0.89 -3.86
N GLY A 132 12.95 -0.31 -4.41
CA GLY A 132 13.98 -1.08 -5.09
C GLY A 132 13.92 -1.10 -6.63
N GLY A 133 13.03 -0.32 -7.25
CA GLY A 133 12.79 -0.28 -8.70
C GLY A 133 12.92 1.11 -9.33
N GLU A 134 12.59 1.20 -10.61
CA GLU A 134 12.49 2.48 -11.35
C GLU A 134 11.33 3.32 -10.81
N LEU A 135 11.48 4.64 -10.75
CA LEU A 135 10.41 5.51 -10.24
C LEU A 135 9.19 5.43 -11.15
N VAL A 136 7.99 5.34 -10.57
CA VAL A 136 6.73 5.54 -11.30
C VAL A 136 6.68 7.02 -11.68
N VAL A 137 7.01 7.34 -12.94
CA VAL A 137 6.88 8.68 -13.48
C VAL A 137 5.42 8.85 -13.90
N ASP A 138 4.65 9.52 -13.04
CA ASP A 138 3.28 9.94 -13.36
C ASP A 138 3.38 11.02 -14.45
N THR A 139 3.36 10.57 -15.71
CA THR A 139 3.46 11.48 -16.85
C THR A 139 2.05 12.03 -17.07
N PRO A 140 1.82 13.35 -16.93
CA PRO A 140 0.49 13.91 -17.10
C PRO A 140 -0.04 13.54 -18.50
N GLU A 141 -1.29 13.08 -18.54
CA GLU A 141 -2.00 12.77 -19.78
C GLU A 141 -1.93 13.99 -20.71
N PRO A 142 -1.55 13.83 -22.00
CA PRO A 142 -1.43 14.97 -22.91
C PRO A 142 -2.78 15.69 -23.02
N GLU A 143 -2.76 17.02 -22.87
CA GLU A 143 -3.95 17.85 -23.08
C GLU A 143 -4.55 17.52 -24.47
N PRO A 144 -5.87 17.38 -24.59
CA PRO A 144 -6.50 17.05 -25.86
C PRO A 144 -6.14 18.10 -26.90
N GLU A 145 -5.58 17.66 -28.04
CA GLU A 145 -5.33 18.53 -29.18
C GLU A 145 -6.67 19.17 -29.61
N PRO A 146 -6.70 20.49 -29.89
CA PRO A 146 -7.92 21.14 -30.33
C PRO A 146 -8.43 20.47 -31.61
N GLU A 147 -9.70 20.05 -31.61
CA GLU A 147 -10.35 19.51 -32.81
C GLU A 147 -10.24 20.54 -33.96
N PRO A 148 -9.89 20.11 -35.19
CA PRO A 148 -9.83 21.02 -36.33
C PRO A 148 -11.20 21.65 -36.56
N GLU A 149 -11.24 22.97 -36.66
CA GLU A 149 -12.47 23.69 -37.02
C GLU A 149 -13.06 23.13 -38.31
N PRO A 150 -14.39 22.91 -38.39
CA PRO A 150 -15.02 22.36 -39.58
C PRO A 150 -14.77 23.30 -40.77
N GLU A 151 -14.22 22.73 -41.86
CA GLU A 151 -14.09 23.45 -43.13
C GLU A 151 -15.48 23.93 -43.59
N PRO A 152 -15.60 25.17 -44.10
CA PRO A 152 -16.88 25.69 -44.57
C PRO A 152 -17.40 24.84 -45.73
N GLU A 153 -18.61 24.29 -45.58
CA GLU A 153 -19.31 23.61 -46.67
C GLU A 153 -19.49 24.58 -47.86
N PRO A 154 -19.19 24.16 -49.10
CA PRO A 154 -19.40 25.01 -50.26
C PRO A 154 -20.90 25.27 -50.48
N GLU A 155 -21.27 26.54 -50.62
CA GLU A 155 -22.63 26.94 -50.96
C GLU A 155 -23.05 26.35 -52.31
N PRO A 156 -24.25 25.73 -52.41
CA PRO A 156 -24.74 25.20 -53.67
C PRO A 156 -25.14 26.32 -54.65
N GLU A 157 -24.69 26.20 -55.90
CA GLU A 157 -25.09 27.04 -57.05
C GLU A 157 -26.56 26.88 -57.47
#